data_AF-A0A256XHB1-F1
#
_entry.id   AF-A0A256XHB1-F1
#
_cell.length_a   1.000
_cell.length_b   1.000
_cell.length_c   1.000
_cell.angle_alpha   90.00
_cell.angle_beta   90.00
_cell.angle_gamma   90.00
#
_symmetry.space_group_name_H-M   'P 1'
#
loop_
_entity.id
_entity.type
_entity.pdbx_description
1 polymer ?
#
loop_
_entity_poly.entity_id
_entity_poly.type
_entity_poly.pdbx_seq_one_letter_code
_entity_poly.pdbx_strand_id
1 'polypeptide(L)'
;MEPNGIVTPCVFMPIPLGSVRREGFSKIWKEHSLLNSLRDRTKLKGVCRVCKFRDVCGGCRARAYAYYNDPLQSDPGCIYCRKYWIELWQKVHVLKITTSLYKEMVKV
;
A
#
# COMPACT_ATOMS: atom_id res chain seq x y z
N MET A 1 0.01 15.44 -7.06
CA MET A 1 -0.64 15.87 -8.31
C MET A 1 0.46 16.03 -9.33
N GLU A 2 0.31 15.39 -10.47
CA GLU A 2 1.29 15.42 -11.55
C GLU A 2 1.10 16.69 -12.43
N PRO A 3 2.13 17.15 -13.15
CA PRO A 3 2.04 18.34 -14.00
C PRO A 3 0.94 18.27 -15.07
N ASN A 4 0.59 17.06 -15.53
CA ASN A 4 -0.51 16.82 -16.47
C ASN A 4 -1.92 16.92 -15.84
N GLY A 5 -2.02 17.22 -14.54
CA GLY A 5 -3.26 17.35 -13.79
C GLY A 5 -3.82 16.05 -13.23
N ILE A 6 -3.11 14.92 -13.35
CA ILE A 6 -3.52 13.66 -12.71
C ILE A 6 -3.29 13.75 -11.19
N VAL A 7 -4.30 13.32 -10.43
CA VAL A 7 -4.22 13.25 -8.96
C VAL A 7 -3.86 11.83 -8.55
N THR A 8 -2.92 11.73 -7.61
CA THR A 8 -2.53 10.49 -6.93
C THR A 8 -2.69 10.69 -5.41
N PRO A 9 -2.98 9.63 -4.63
CA PRO A 9 -3.20 9.75 -3.18
C PRO A 9 -1.90 10.05 -2.42
N CYS A 10 -0.75 9.67 -2.97
CA CYS A 10 0.58 9.90 -2.42
C CYS A 10 1.60 9.80 -3.56
N VAL A 11 2.73 10.51 -3.45
CA VAL A 11 3.84 10.43 -4.43
C VAL A 11 4.42 9.01 -4.55
N PHE A 12 4.26 8.18 -3.52
CA PHE A 12 4.68 6.78 -3.50
C PHE A 12 3.53 5.79 -3.79
N MET A 13 2.37 6.28 -4.18
CA MET A 13 1.21 5.46 -4.59
C MET A 13 0.75 5.91 -5.97
N PRO A 14 1.34 5.39 -7.05
CA PRO A 14 1.04 5.79 -8.43
C PRO A 14 -0.31 5.24 -8.90
N ILE A 15 -1.37 5.47 -8.13
CA ILE A 15 -2.75 5.09 -8.43
C ILE A 15 -3.46 6.36 -8.93
N PRO A 16 -3.79 6.46 -10.22
CA PRO A 16 -4.52 7.60 -10.76
C PRO A 16 -5.93 7.68 -10.16
N LEU A 17 -6.31 8.86 -9.66
CA LEU A 17 -7.63 9.11 -9.05
C LEU A 17 -8.55 9.95 -9.94
N GLY A 18 -8.05 10.45 -11.06
CA GLY A 18 -8.77 11.39 -11.93
C GLY A 18 -7.90 12.58 -12.33
N SER A 19 -8.46 13.46 -13.15
CA SER A 19 -7.77 14.69 -13.61
C SER A 19 -8.47 15.94 -13.12
N VAL A 20 -7.73 16.83 -12.45
CA VAL A 20 -8.30 18.13 -12.01
C VAL A 20 -8.73 19.01 -13.17
N ARG A 21 -8.14 18.83 -14.36
CA ARG A 21 -8.48 19.58 -15.56
C ARG A 21 -9.83 19.18 -16.15
N ARG A 22 -10.35 17.99 -15.81
CA ARG A 22 -11.63 17.47 -16.29
C ARG A 22 -12.72 17.49 -15.23
N GLU A 23 -12.40 17.08 -14.01
CA GLU A 23 -13.38 16.76 -12.97
C GLU A 23 -13.39 17.78 -11.82
N GLY A 24 -12.31 18.54 -11.67
CA GLY A 24 -12.05 19.39 -10.51
C GLY A 24 -11.58 18.61 -9.28
N PHE A 25 -10.72 19.25 -8.46
CA PHE A 25 -10.14 18.61 -7.28
C PHE A 25 -11.19 18.22 -6.23
N SER A 26 -12.19 19.07 -5.97
CA SER A 26 -13.22 18.81 -4.97
C SER A 26 -14.00 17.53 -5.26
N LYS A 27 -14.33 17.28 -6.54
CA LYS A 27 -15.05 16.08 -6.95
C LYS A 27 -14.22 14.83 -6.67
N ILE A 28 -12.97 14.79 -7.18
CA ILE A 28 -12.02 13.70 -6.92
C ILE A 28 -11.86 13.47 -5.41
N TRP A 29 -11.63 14.53 -4.64
CA TRP A 29 -11.41 14.44 -3.21
C TRP A 29 -12.62 13.89 -2.46
N LYS A 30 -13.86 14.24 -2.81
CA LYS A 30 -15.06 13.81 -2.08
C LYS A 30 -15.61 12.47 -2.55
N GLU A 31 -15.56 12.20 -3.84
CA GLU A 31 -16.31 11.09 -4.45
C GLU A 31 -15.44 9.85 -4.72
N HIS A 32 -14.12 9.99 -4.84
CA HIS A 32 -13.27 8.86 -5.23
C HIS A 32 -13.28 7.74 -4.17
N SER A 33 -13.65 6.53 -4.61
CA SER A 33 -13.88 5.36 -3.74
C SER A 33 -12.66 4.97 -2.89
N LEU A 34 -11.45 5.05 -3.48
CA LEU A 34 -10.21 4.80 -2.75
C LEU A 34 -9.95 5.84 -1.66
N LEU A 35 -10.14 7.13 -1.93
CA LEU A 35 -9.94 8.19 -0.92
C LEU A 35 -10.95 8.05 0.21
N ASN A 36 -12.20 7.72 -0.11
CA ASN A 36 -13.22 7.39 0.88
C ASN A 36 -12.81 6.19 1.75
N SER A 37 -12.29 5.13 1.14
CA SER A 37 -11.82 3.95 1.89
C SER A 37 -10.57 4.23 2.74
N LEU A 38 -9.68 5.13 2.30
CA LEU A 38 -8.48 5.52 3.05
C LEU A 38 -8.80 6.41 4.26
N ARG A 39 -9.86 7.22 4.18
CA ARG A 39 -10.35 8.06 5.28
C ARG A 39 -11.17 7.26 6.29
N ASP A 40 -11.87 6.24 5.84
CA ASP A 40 -12.59 5.33 6.73
C ASP A 40 -11.62 4.39 7.47
N ARG A 41 -11.28 4.77 8.70
CA ARG A 41 -10.36 4.04 9.56
C ARG A 41 -10.86 2.64 9.93
N THR A 42 -12.16 2.40 9.86
CA THR A 42 -12.74 1.08 10.18
C THR A 42 -12.43 0.03 9.12
N LYS A 43 -12.10 0.45 7.90
CA LYS A 43 -11.73 -0.42 6.77
C LYS A 43 -10.27 -0.85 6.76
N LEU A 44 -9.44 -0.30 7.64
CA LEU A 44 -8.05 -0.74 7.77
C LEU A 44 -8.00 -2.22 8.17
N LYS A 45 -7.06 -2.96 7.58
CA LYS A 45 -6.87 -4.40 7.78
C LYS A 45 -5.65 -4.68 8.65
N GLY A 46 -5.55 -5.93 9.10
CA GLY A 46 -4.45 -6.41 9.93
C GLY A 46 -4.41 -5.77 11.30
N VAL A 47 -3.21 -5.58 11.85
CA VAL A 47 -2.99 -4.96 13.17
C VAL A 47 -3.64 -3.59 13.27
N CYS A 48 -3.60 -2.78 12.20
CA CYS A 48 -4.19 -1.45 12.19
C CYS A 48 -5.70 -1.44 12.49
N ARG A 49 -6.43 -2.52 12.19
CA ARG A 49 -7.88 -2.62 12.44
C ARG A 49 -8.24 -2.53 13.93
N VAL A 50 -7.41 -3.13 14.77
CA VAL A 50 -7.62 -3.29 16.21
C VAL A 50 -6.63 -2.47 17.05
N CYS A 51 -5.82 -1.63 16.39
CA CYS A 51 -4.81 -0.83 17.05
C CYS A 51 -5.45 0.29 17.87
N LYS A 52 -4.99 0.49 19.11
CA LYS A 52 -5.45 1.59 19.97
C LYS A 52 -5.19 3.00 19.39
N PHE A 53 -4.28 3.11 18.42
CA PHE A 53 -3.94 4.36 17.74
C PHE A 53 -4.64 4.54 16.39
N ARG A 54 -5.54 3.62 15.99
CA ARG A 54 -6.15 3.58 14.64
C ARG A 54 -6.70 4.93 14.16
N ASP A 55 -7.31 5.69 15.06
CA ASP A 55 -8.01 6.92 14.69
C ASP A 55 -7.05 8.11 14.47
N VAL A 56 -5.82 8.04 15.02
CA VAL A 56 -4.76 9.04 14.83
C VAL A 56 -3.65 8.59 13.89
N CYS A 57 -3.43 7.29 13.77
CA CYS A 57 -2.39 6.68 12.96
C CYS A 57 -2.95 5.47 12.21
N GLY A 58 -2.55 5.30 10.96
CA GLY A 58 -2.82 4.10 10.17
C GLY A 58 -1.55 3.44 9.63
N GLY A 59 -0.36 3.98 9.90
CA GLY A 59 0.88 3.64 9.19
C GLY A 59 0.92 4.17 7.76
N CYS A 60 2.04 3.96 7.05
CA CYS A 60 2.20 4.41 5.67
C CYS A 60 1.36 3.56 4.71
N ARG A 61 0.39 4.19 4.05
CA ARG A 61 -0.49 3.51 3.06
C ARG A 61 0.26 3.15 1.79
N ALA A 62 1.29 3.92 1.44
CA ALA A 62 2.17 3.62 0.32
C ALA A 62 2.99 2.35 0.54
N ARG A 63 3.51 2.13 1.77
CA ARG A 63 4.17 0.87 2.11
C ARG A 63 3.20 -0.30 2.07
N ALA A 64 2.02 -0.16 2.65
CA ALA A 64 1.00 -1.20 2.57
C ALA A 64 0.68 -1.59 1.11
N TYR A 65 0.48 -0.59 0.25
CA TYR A 65 0.29 -0.81 -1.18
C TYR A 65 1.49 -1.49 -1.85
N ALA A 66 2.72 -1.02 -1.61
CA ALA A 66 3.91 -1.56 -2.24
C ALA A 66 4.18 -3.04 -1.88
N TYR A 67 3.94 -3.44 -0.63
CA TYR A 67 4.21 -4.80 -0.15
C TYR A 67 3.06 -5.79 -0.36
N TYR A 68 1.81 -5.30 -0.38
CA TYR A 68 0.63 -6.18 -0.42
C TYR A 68 -0.28 -5.96 -1.62
N ASN A 69 0.00 -4.96 -2.46
CA ASN A 69 -0.92 -4.45 -3.47
C ASN A 69 -2.31 -4.06 -2.87
N ASP A 70 -2.33 -3.73 -1.57
CA ASP A 70 -3.54 -3.36 -0.83
C ASP A 70 -3.24 -2.16 0.09
N PRO A 71 -3.71 -0.95 -0.25
CA PRO A 71 -3.43 0.24 0.55
C PRO A 71 -4.16 0.26 1.90
N LEU A 72 -5.13 -0.62 2.13
CA LEU A 72 -5.84 -0.76 3.40
C LEU A 72 -5.13 -1.72 4.36
N GLN A 73 -4.12 -2.46 3.90
CA GLN A 73 -3.35 -3.36 4.75
C GLN A 73 -2.51 -2.58 5.78
N SER A 74 -2.11 -3.25 6.87
CA SER A 74 -1.18 -2.66 7.84
C SER A 74 0.17 -2.34 7.19
N ASP A 75 0.81 -1.26 7.63
CA ASP A 75 2.17 -0.92 7.21
C ASP A 75 3.15 -1.92 7.85
N PRO A 76 3.89 -2.74 7.07
CA PRO A 76 4.82 -3.71 7.63
C PRO A 76 6.02 -3.05 8.31
N GLY A 77 6.30 -1.77 8.03
CA GLY A 77 7.34 -1.00 8.72
C GLY A 77 6.93 -0.51 10.12
N CYS A 78 5.66 -0.68 10.51
CA CYS A 78 5.20 -0.32 11.85
C CYS A 78 5.76 -1.28 12.91
N ILE A 79 6.19 -0.73 14.05
CA ILE A 79 6.71 -1.53 15.18
C ILE A 79 5.71 -2.56 15.71
N TYR A 80 4.40 -2.28 15.62
CA TYR A 80 3.34 -3.20 16.01
C TYR A 80 3.08 -4.30 14.96
N CYS A 81 3.66 -4.19 13.77
CA CYS A 81 3.50 -5.13 12.66
C CYS A 81 4.76 -5.98 12.43
N ARG A 82 5.63 -6.14 13.44
CA ARG A 82 6.90 -6.88 13.31
C ARG A 82 6.73 -8.29 12.70
N LYS A 83 5.66 -9.00 13.07
CA LYS A 83 5.33 -10.32 12.50
C LYS A 83 5.17 -10.26 10.97
N TYR A 84 4.48 -9.24 10.46
CA TYR A 84 4.24 -9.07 9.03
C TYR A 84 5.54 -8.79 8.26
N TRP A 85 6.45 -8.01 8.85
CA TRP A 85 7.78 -7.79 8.28
C TRP A 85 8.58 -9.09 8.15
N ILE A 86 8.60 -9.90 9.22
CA ILE A 86 9.31 -11.19 9.23
C ILE A 86 8.76 -12.11 8.14
N GLU A 87 7.44 -12.25 8.04
CA GLU A 87 6.79 -13.09 7.02
C GLU A 87 7.12 -12.65 5.59
N LEU A 88 7.10 -11.34 5.32
CA LEU A 88 7.51 -10.79 4.02
C LEU A 88 8.98 -11.09 3.72
N TRP A 89 9.85 -10.91 4.69
CA TRP A 89 11.29 -11.12 4.54
C TRP A 89 11.62 -12.59 4.26
N GLN A 90 10.94 -13.51 4.95
CA GLN A 90 11.05 -14.95 4.70
C GLN A 90 10.61 -15.31 3.27
N LYS A 91 9.49 -14.77 2.79
CA LYS A 91 9.04 -15.00 1.41
C LYS A 91 10.08 -14.56 0.38
N VAL A 92 10.70 -13.38 0.58
CA VAL A 92 11.76 -12.90 -0.31
C VAL A 92 12.99 -13.82 -0.27
N HIS A 93 13.37 -14.33 0.89
CA HIS A 93 14.50 -15.28 1.00
C HIS A 93 14.23 -16.58 0.26
N VAL A 94 13.04 -17.15 0.44
CA VAL A 94 12.63 -18.37 -0.28
C VAL A 94 12.63 -18.13 -1.79
N LEU A 95 12.06 -17.01 -2.26
CA LEU A 95 12.05 -16.66 -3.70
C LEU A 95 13.45 -16.51 -4.28
N LYS A 96 14.39 -15.93 -3.54
CA LYS A 96 15.79 -15.82 -3.98
C LYS A 96 16.44 -17.19 -4.11
N ILE A 97 16.22 -18.08 -3.15
CA ILE A 97 16.75 -19.46 -3.19
C ILE A 97 16.16 -20.22 -4.38
N THR A 98 14.83 -20.21 -4.56
CA THR A 98 14.19 -20.93 -5.66
C THR A 98 14.60 -20.40 -7.03
N THR A 99 14.76 -19.09 -7.18
CA THR A 99 15.24 -18.47 -8.42
C THR A 99 16.71 -18.83 -8.69
N SER A 100 17.54 -18.92 -7.65
CA SER A 100 18.94 -19.37 -7.78
C SER A 100 19.01 -20.82 -8.26
N LEU A 101 18.27 -21.72 -7.59
CA LEU A 101 18.21 -23.14 -7.95
C LEU A 101 17.65 -23.35 -9.36
N TYR A 102 16.58 -22.64 -9.74
CA TYR A 102 16.04 -22.70 -11.09
C TYR A 102 17.06 -22.27 -12.15
N LYS A 103 17.83 -21.19 -11.89
CA LYS A 103 18.90 -20.74 -12.79
C LYS A 103 20.04 -21.75 -12.89
N GLU A 104 20.32 -22.54 -11.86
CA GLU A 104 21.30 -23.63 -11.91
C GLU A 104 20.77 -24.82 -12.71
N MET A 105 19.49 -25.17 -12.55
CA MET A 105 18.85 -26.27 -13.29
C MET A 105 18.70 -26.03 -14.80
N VAL A 106 18.46 -24.78 -15.22
CA VAL A 106 18.26 -24.42 -16.65
C VAL A 106 19.59 -24.08 -17.36
N LYS A 107 20.72 -24.13 -16.65
CA LYS A 107 22.07 -24.01 -17.23
C LYS A 107 22.65 -25.35 -17.72
N VAL A 108 21.85 -26.42 -17.71
CA VAL A 108 22.17 -27.75 -18.24
C VAL A 108 21.45 -27.96 -19.56
#